data_AF-A0A3N7BU01-F1
#
_entry.id   AF-A0A3N7BU01-F1
#
_cell.length_a   1.000
_cell.length_b   1.000
_cell.length_c   1.000
_cell.angle_alpha   90.00
_cell.angle_beta   90.00
_cell.angle_gamma   90.00
#
_symmetry.space_group_name_H-M   'P 1'
#
loop_
_entity.id
_entity.type
_entity.pdbx_description
1 polymer ?
#
loop_
_entity_poly.entity_id
_entity_poly.type
_entity_poly.pdbx_seq_one_letter_code
_entity_poly.pdbx_strand_id
1 'polypeptide(L)'
;MSSMLLGLLSSETFKRNNKVLEEHFKDGVDELSALLKCHLLIEQNLRDFCNASVLNPSHLKGKRFQFSHVVSLARALIEEPKDLDVSWMWGAIDLLNGLRNSYAHELDPNLLLIEEKKNKLIKLLSPMIKDEPLYKGVDVPLNVYLGILIGALSGYLFFILETRGGLKG
;
A
#
# COMPACT_ATOMS: atom_id res chain seq x y z
N MET A 1 -13.17 -21.67 -9.01
CA MET A 1 -12.72 -21.45 -7.62
C MET A 1 -12.74 -19.96 -7.36
N SER A 2 -13.51 -19.49 -6.39
CA SER A 2 -14.91 -19.09 -6.52
C SER A 2 -14.96 -17.62 -6.11
N SER A 3 -15.77 -16.76 -6.73
CA SER A 3 -15.91 -15.33 -6.35
C SER A 3 -16.21 -15.14 -4.85
N MET A 4 -16.70 -16.19 -4.19
CA MET A 4 -16.91 -16.27 -2.74
C MET A 4 -15.62 -16.15 -1.92
N LEU A 5 -14.50 -16.75 -2.36
CA LEU A 5 -13.22 -16.66 -1.65
C LEU A 5 -12.60 -15.26 -1.82
N LEU A 6 -12.83 -14.61 -2.98
CA LEU A 6 -12.39 -13.24 -3.26
C LEU A 6 -13.23 -12.22 -2.47
N GLY A 7 -14.54 -12.40 -2.37
CA GLY A 7 -15.41 -11.59 -1.50
C GLY A 7 -15.10 -11.76 0.00
N LEU A 8 -14.75 -12.97 0.44
CA LEU A 8 -14.28 -13.23 1.81
C LEU A 8 -12.92 -12.57 2.06
N LEU A 9 -11.96 -12.73 1.16
CA LEU A 9 -10.64 -12.10 1.29
C LEU A 9 -10.70 -10.58 1.21
N SER A 10 -11.56 -10.00 0.36
CA SER A 10 -11.72 -8.55 0.26
C SER A 10 -12.45 -7.98 1.47
N SER A 11 -13.49 -8.65 1.99
CA SER A 11 -14.18 -8.20 3.20
C SER A 11 -13.28 -8.33 4.44
N GLU A 12 -12.51 -9.40 4.58
CA GLU A 12 -11.57 -9.56 5.69
C GLU A 12 -10.36 -8.63 5.55
N THR A 13 -9.82 -8.43 4.34
CA THR A 13 -8.74 -7.46 4.09
C THR A 13 -9.21 -6.04 4.33
N PHE A 14 -10.41 -5.68 3.86
CA PHE A 14 -10.99 -4.36 4.06
C PHE A 14 -11.28 -4.08 5.54
N LYS A 15 -11.93 -5.02 6.24
CA LYS A 15 -12.15 -4.93 7.70
C LYS A 15 -10.82 -4.81 8.44
N ARG A 16 -9.82 -5.63 8.09
CA ARG A 16 -8.48 -5.57 8.67
C ARG A 16 -7.83 -4.21 8.45
N ASN A 17 -7.84 -3.71 7.22
CA ASN A 17 -7.21 -2.44 6.87
C ASN A 17 -7.90 -1.27 7.58
N ASN A 18 -9.24 -1.24 7.60
CA ASN A 18 -9.98 -0.22 8.35
C ASN A 18 -9.70 -0.30 9.85
N LYS A 19 -9.71 -1.50 10.44
CA LYS A 19 -9.36 -1.69 11.85
C LYS A 19 -7.96 -1.18 12.14
N VAL A 20 -6.97 -1.50 11.30
CA VAL A 20 -5.59 -1.00 11.49
C VAL A 20 -5.52 0.52 11.35
N LEU A 21 -6.22 1.11 10.38
CA LEU A 21 -6.27 2.57 10.22
C LEU A 21 -6.91 3.23 11.46
N GLU A 22 -8.04 2.72 11.92
CA GLU A 22 -8.75 3.22 13.11
C GLU A 22 -7.94 3.04 14.41
N GLU A 23 -7.23 1.94 14.57
CA GLU A 23 -6.47 1.65 15.80
C GLU A 23 -5.10 2.33 15.82
N HIS A 24 -4.54 2.65 14.65
CA HIS A 24 -3.12 2.97 14.54
C HIS A 24 -2.75 4.17 13.68
N PHE A 25 -3.71 4.83 13.03
CA PHE A 25 -3.49 6.05 12.24
C PHE A 25 -4.26 7.27 12.80
N LYS A 26 -4.70 7.19 14.06
CA LYS A 26 -5.33 8.29 14.81
C LYS A 26 -4.41 9.49 15.00
N ASP A 27 -5.00 10.64 15.32
CA ASP A 27 -4.26 11.86 15.67
C ASP A 27 -3.26 11.59 16.81
N GLY A 28 -2.04 12.09 16.65
CA GLY A 28 -0.96 11.97 17.64
C GLY A 28 -0.12 10.70 17.57
N VAL A 29 -0.32 9.82 16.58
CA VAL A 29 0.62 8.72 16.30
C VAL A 29 1.92 9.30 15.74
N ASP A 30 3.06 8.85 16.26
CA ASP A 30 4.36 9.29 15.77
C ASP A 30 4.57 8.88 14.30
N GLU A 31 5.21 9.77 13.52
CA GLU A 31 5.35 9.60 12.07
C GLU A 31 6.05 8.29 11.68
N LEU A 32 7.07 7.88 12.46
CA LEU A 32 7.81 6.66 12.20
C LEU A 32 6.94 5.42 12.39
N SER A 33 6.17 5.36 13.48
CA SER A 33 5.20 4.29 13.71
C SER A 33 4.14 4.23 12.62
N ALA A 34 3.57 5.37 12.22
CA ALA A 34 2.59 5.43 11.13
C ALA A 34 3.19 4.88 9.82
N LEU A 35 4.43 5.27 9.52
CA LEU A 35 5.15 4.82 8.34
C LEU A 35 5.45 3.32 8.36
N LEU A 36 5.96 2.80 9.47
CA LEU A 36 6.26 1.37 9.63
C LEU A 36 4.99 0.53 9.53
N LYS A 37 3.89 0.96 10.14
CA LYS A 37 2.59 0.27 10.04
C LYS A 37 2.04 0.32 8.62
N CYS A 38 2.18 1.44 7.92
CA CYS A 38 1.79 1.55 6.51
C CYS A 38 2.56 0.56 5.65
N HIS A 39 3.89 0.49 5.82
CA HIS A 39 4.74 -0.47 5.13
C HIS A 39 4.31 -1.92 5.38
N LEU A 40 4.09 -2.31 6.65
CA LEU A 40 3.63 -3.66 7.00
C LEU A 40 2.27 -3.99 6.39
N LEU A 41 1.35 -3.02 6.37
CA LEU A 41 0.01 -3.23 5.84
C LEU A 41 0.01 -3.39 4.32
N ILE A 42 0.79 -2.57 3.61
CA ILE A 42 1.03 -2.69 2.17
C ILE A 42 1.67 -4.04 1.86
N GLU A 43 2.68 -4.46 2.62
CA GLU A 43 3.32 -5.75 2.42
C GLU A 43 2.31 -6.90 2.56
N GLN A 44 1.48 -6.85 3.61
CA GLN A 44 0.46 -7.86 3.83
C GLN A 44 -0.56 -7.89 2.68
N ASN A 45 -1.06 -6.73 2.23
CA ASN A 45 -2.00 -6.64 1.11
C ASN A 45 -1.41 -7.25 -0.18
N LEU A 46 -0.15 -6.94 -0.48
CA LEU A 46 0.52 -7.47 -1.65
C LEU A 46 0.76 -8.99 -1.54
N ARG A 47 1.08 -9.50 -0.34
CA ARG A 47 1.20 -10.95 -0.09
C ARG A 47 -0.13 -11.66 -0.26
N ASP A 48 -1.21 -11.10 0.28
CA ASP A 48 -2.57 -11.63 0.15
C ASP A 48 -2.95 -11.69 -1.34
N PHE A 49 -2.68 -10.62 -2.09
CA PHE A 49 -2.88 -10.57 -3.54
C PHE A 49 -2.05 -11.63 -4.30
N CYS A 50 -0.75 -11.76 -3.99
CA CYS A 50 0.12 -12.74 -4.65
C CYS A 50 -0.39 -14.17 -4.41
N ASN A 51 -0.79 -14.49 -3.18
CA ASN A 51 -1.36 -15.79 -2.83
C ASN A 51 -2.68 -16.06 -3.58
N ALA A 52 -3.54 -15.05 -3.71
CA ALA A 52 -4.80 -15.19 -4.45
C ALA A 52 -4.58 -15.31 -5.98
N SER A 53 -3.46 -14.81 -6.49
CA SER A 53 -3.18 -14.71 -7.93
C SER A 53 -2.46 -15.92 -8.53
N VAL A 54 -1.91 -16.82 -7.70
CA VAL A 54 -1.18 -18.01 -8.19
C VAL A 54 -2.00 -19.29 -8.06
N LEU A 55 -1.77 -20.24 -8.96
CA LEU A 55 -2.48 -21.53 -8.95
C LEU A 55 -2.16 -22.39 -7.72
N ASN A 56 -0.91 -22.34 -7.24
CA ASN A 56 -0.43 -23.17 -6.13
C ASN A 56 0.18 -22.30 -5.01
N PRO A 57 -0.64 -21.59 -4.21
CA PRO A 57 -0.17 -20.64 -3.19
C PRO A 57 0.64 -21.28 -2.06
N SER A 58 0.53 -22.60 -1.87
CA SER A 58 1.33 -23.36 -0.90
C SER A 58 2.84 -23.18 -1.10
N HIS A 59 3.31 -22.91 -2.32
CA HIS A 59 4.74 -22.67 -2.60
C HIS A 59 5.24 -21.29 -2.15
N LEU A 60 4.32 -20.33 -1.97
CA LEU A 60 4.63 -19.01 -1.43
C LEU A 60 4.50 -18.96 0.10
N LYS A 61 3.66 -19.83 0.68
CA LYS A 61 3.41 -19.87 2.13
C LYS A 61 4.70 -20.15 2.91
N GLY A 62 4.95 -19.34 3.94
CA GLY A 62 6.12 -19.48 4.81
C GLY A 62 7.45 -19.03 4.20
N LYS A 63 7.47 -18.59 2.93
CA LYS A 63 8.69 -18.04 2.32
C LYS A 63 8.94 -16.62 2.82
N ARG A 64 10.18 -16.37 3.26
CA ARG A 64 10.65 -15.07 3.73
C ARG A 64 11.04 -14.19 2.53
N PHE A 65 10.04 -13.63 1.87
CA PHE A 65 10.28 -12.54 0.91
C PHE A 65 10.61 -11.25 1.64
N GLN A 66 11.51 -10.44 1.07
CA GLN A 66 11.67 -9.05 1.47
C GLN A 66 10.56 -8.23 0.81
N PHE A 67 10.29 -7.03 1.34
CA PHE A 67 9.28 -6.12 0.79
C PHE A 67 9.43 -5.90 -0.72
N SER A 68 10.65 -5.61 -1.18
CA SER A 68 10.96 -5.43 -2.60
C SER A 68 10.60 -6.65 -3.45
N HIS A 69 10.89 -7.87 -2.96
CA HIS A 69 10.51 -9.10 -3.66
C HIS A 69 8.99 -9.26 -3.77
N VAL A 70 8.26 -8.91 -2.71
CA VAL A 70 6.78 -8.95 -2.72
C VAL A 70 6.22 -7.95 -3.74
N VAL A 71 6.75 -6.72 -3.76
CA VAL A 71 6.35 -5.69 -4.75
C VAL A 71 6.62 -6.16 -6.17
N SER A 72 7.82 -6.67 -6.46
CA SER A 72 8.16 -7.18 -7.79
C SER A 72 7.26 -8.34 -8.22
N LEU A 73 6.98 -9.28 -7.31
CA LEU A 73 6.08 -10.39 -7.60
C LEU A 73 4.66 -9.91 -7.86
N ALA A 74 4.14 -8.99 -7.04
CA ALA A 74 2.80 -8.44 -7.23
C ALA A 74 2.68 -7.74 -8.59
N ARG A 75 3.63 -6.86 -8.95
CA ARG A 75 3.67 -6.20 -10.26
C ARG A 75 3.73 -7.19 -11.41
N ALA A 76 4.57 -8.23 -11.30
CA ALA A 76 4.66 -9.27 -12.33
C ALA A 76 3.36 -10.09 -12.50
N LEU A 77 2.55 -10.16 -11.44
CA LEU A 77 1.26 -10.83 -11.47
C LEU A 77 0.12 -9.90 -11.89
N ILE A 78 0.32 -8.60 -12.05
CA ILE A 78 -0.74 -7.66 -12.43
C ILE A 78 -0.72 -7.46 -13.94
N GLU A 79 -1.90 -7.57 -14.55
CA GLU A 79 -2.11 -7.11 -15.91
C GLU A 79 -2.71 -5.71 -15.83
N GLU A 80 -1.89 -4.69 -16.12
CA GLU A 80 -2.30 -3.30 -15.92
C GLU A 80 -3.37 -2.89 -16.95
N PRO A 81 -4.52 -2.33 -16.52
CA PRO A 81 -5.52 -1.82 -17.44
C PRO A 81 -4.95 -0.68 -18.28
N LYS A 82 -5.15 -0.71 -19.59
CA LYS A 82 -4.58 0.27 -20.53
C LYS A 82 -5.01 1.71 -20.25
N ASP A 83 -6.19 1.90 -19.68
CA ASP A 83 -6.81 3.21 -19.46
C ASP A 83 -6.64 3.72 -18.01
N LEU A 84 -5.84 3.03 -17.18
CA LEU A 84 -5.63 3.40 -15.79
C LEU A 84 -4.14 3.62 -15.49
N ASP A 85 -3.75 4.87 -15.26
CA ASP A 85 -2.39 5.19 -14.80
C ASP A 85 -2.25 4.95 -13.29
N VAL A 86 -1.48 3.91 -12.94
CA VAL A 86 -1.14 3.54 -11.56
C VAL A 86 0.32 3.80 -11.20
N SER A 87 1.08 4.48 -12.07
CA SER A 87 2.51 4.75 -11.88
C SER A 87 2.79 5.54 -10.58
N TRP A 88 1.89 6.46 -10.22
CA TRP A 88 1.97 7.24 -8.98
C TRP A 88 1.96 6.36 -7.72
N MET A 89 1.13 5.31 -7.71
CA MET A 89 0.95 4.42 -6.56
C MET A 89 2.20 3.55 -6.38
N TRP A 90 2.72 3.04 -7.49
CA TRP A 90 3.98 2.29 -7.51
C TRP A 90 5.17 3.14 -7.09
N GLY A 91 5.27 4.38 -7.58
CA GLY A 91 6.28 5.34 -7.16
C GLY A 91 6.17 5.70 -5.68
N ALA A 92 4.96 5.81 -5.13
CA ALA A 92 4.74 6.08 -3.71
C ALA A 92 5.19 4.90 -2.83
N ILE A 93 4.93 3.65 -3.26
CA ILE A 93 5.41 2.44 -2.58
C ILE A 93 6.95 2.37 -2.57
N ASP A 94 7.59 2.74 -3.68
CA ASP A 94 9.06 2.77 -3.79
C ASP A 94 9.66 3.85 -2.86
N LEU A 95 9.06 5.04 -2.81
CA LEU A 95 9.44 6.11 -1.89
C LEU A 95 9.23 5.72 -0.42
N LEU A 96 8.12 5.04 -0.10
CA LEU A 96 7.83 4.53 1.25
C LEU A 96 8.91 3.55 1.71
N ASN A 97 9.29 2.59 0.86
CA ASN A 97 10.36 1.66 1.16
C ASN A 97 11.71 2.38 1.35
N GLY A 98 12.02 3.36 0.50
CA GLY A 98 13.22 4.19 0.62
C GLY A 98 13.26 5.01 1.92
N LEU A 99 12.12 5.56 2.35
CA LEU A 99 11.98 6.33 3.58
C LEU A 99 12.11 5.41 4.81
N ARG A 100 11.42 4.26 4.81
CA ARG A 100 11.55 3.21 5.84
C ARG A 100 12.99 2.77 6.02
N ASN A 101 13.70 2.52 4.92
CA ASN A 101 15.11 2.14 4.97
C ASN A 101 15.99 3.26 5.54
N SER A 102 15.69 4.52 5.25
CA SER A 102 16.46 5.65 5.79
C SER A 102 16.33 5.77 7.32
N TYR A 103 15.15 5.46 7.86
CA TYR A 103 14.95 5.35 9.30
C TYR A 103 15.63 4.15 9.94
N ALA A 104 15.80 3.05 9.19
CA ALA A 104 16.35 1.80 9.72
C ALA A 104 17.88 1.66 9.59
N HIS A 105 18.54 2.51 8.79
CA HIS A 105 19.91 2.24 8.36
C HIS A 105 21.03 2.80 9.25
N GLU A 106 20.75 3.66 10.24
CA GLU A 106 21.80 4.29 11.05
C GLU A 106 21.34 4.49 12.50
N LEU A 107 22.26 4.36 13.46
CA LEU A 107 22.03 4.79 14.84
C LEU A 107 21.74 6.30 14.91
N ASP A 108 22.29 7.07 13.97
CA ASP A 108 22.06 8.50 13.77
C ASP A 108 21.55 8.78 12.34
N PRO A 109 20.24 8.66 12.09
CA PRO A 109 19.69 8.84 10.75
C PRO A 109 19.85 10.28 10.25
N ASN A 110 20.22 10.44 8.98
CA ASN A 110 20.27 11.75 8.32
C ASN A 110 18.86 12.36 8.17
N LEU A 111 18.50 13.26 9.10
CA LEU A 111 17.19 13.91 9.17
C LEU A 111 16.86 14.73 7.92
N LEU A 112 17.85 15.35 7.27
CA LEU A 112 17.64 16.13 6.04
C LEU A 112 17.22 15.21 4.88
N LEU A 113 17.86 14.05 4.76
CA LEU A 113 17.51 13.05 3.74
C LEU A 113 16.12 12.46 3.98
N ILE A 114 15.78 12.20 5.24
CA ILE A 114 14.44 11.73 5.64
C ILE A 114 13.38 12.76 5.24
N GLU A 115 13.60 14.02 5.59
CA GLU A 115 12.67 15.11 5.28
C GLU A 115 12.52 15.32 3.76
N GLU A 116 13.60 15.23 3.00
CA GLU A 116 13.56 15.29 1.53
C GLU A 116 12.72 14.16 0.93
N LYS A 117 12.93 12.91 1.39
CA LYS A 117 12.15 11.75 0.93
C LYS A 117 10.68 11.84 1.35
N LYS A 118 10.40 12.35 2.55
CA LYS A 118 9.05 12.62 3.04
C LYS A 118 8.33 13.62 2.15
N ASN A 119 8.98 14.75 1.84
CA ASN A 119 8.42 15.78 0.96
C ASN A 119 8.18 15.28 -0.47
N LYS A 120 9.06 14.41 -0.99
CA LYS A 120 8.84 13.74 -2.28
C LYS A 120 7.60 12.84 -2.25
N LEU A 121 7.42 12.07 -1.19
CA LEU A 121 6.24 11.21 -1.02
C LEU A 121 4.96 12.04 -0.91
N ILE A 122 4.95 13.08 -0.07
CA ILE A 122 3.82 13.99 0.09
C ILE A 122 3.49 14.62 -1.25
N LYS A 123 4.47 15.20 -1.95
CA LYS A 123 4.26 15.83 -3.27
C LYS A 123 3.63 14.89 -4.29
N LEU A 124 4.02 13.61 -4.28
CA LEU A 124 3.47 12.60 -5.18
C LEU A 124 2.00 12.27 -4.83
N LEU A 125 1.64 12.27 -3.55
CA LEU A 125 0.30 11.93 -3.07
C LEU A 125 -0.65 13.13 -2.97
N SER A 126 -0.14 14.37 -2.89
CA SER A 126 -0.94 15.60 -2.81
C SER A 126 -2.04 15.74 -3.86
N PRO A 127 -1.83 15.37 -5.15
CA PRO A 127 -2.90 15.43 -6.14
C PRO A 127 -4.12 14.57 -5.78
N MET A 128 -3.96 13.51 -4.98
CA MET A 128 -5.05 12.59 -4.61
C MET A 128 -6.04 13.20 -3.60
N ILE A 129 -5.70 14.32 -2.97
CA ILE A 129 -6.55 14.99 -1.97
C ILE A 129 -6.80 16.47 -2.26
N LYS A 130 -6.23 17.00 -3.33
CA LYS A 130 -6.22 18.44 -3.60
C LYS A 130 -7.64 19.01 -3.72
N ASP A 131 -8.57 18.21 -4.21
CA ASP A 131 -9.95 18.62 -4.45
C ASP A 131 -10.89 18.26 -3.28
N GLU A 132 -10.38 17.61 -2.24
CA GLU A 132 -11.15 17.25 -1.04
C GLU A 132 -11.38 18.50 -0.17
N PRO A 133 -12.64 18.92 0.06
CA PRO A 133 -12.94 20.14 0.82
C PRO A 133 -12.35 20.14 2.24
N LEU A 134 -12.22 18.95 2.84
CA LEU A 134 -11.68 18.75 4.18
C LEU A 134 -10.21 19.15 4.32
N TYR A 135 -9.43 19.07 3.23
CA TYR A 135 -7.98 19.30 3.26
C TYR A 135 -7.57 20.61 2.59
N LYS A 136 -8.53 21.43 2.15
CA LYS A 136 -8.26 22.67 1.44
C LYS A 136 -7.69 23.74 2.37
N GLY A 137 -6.43 24.11 2.15
CA GLY A 137 -5.75 25.18 2.90
C GLY A 137 -5.34 24.78 4.32
N VAL A 138 -5.32 23.48 4.61
CA VAL A 138 -4.90 22.92 5.90
C VAL A 138 -3.59 22.15 5.70
N ASP A 139 -2.72 22.18 6.70
CA ASP A 139 -1.54 21.31 6.72
C ASP A 139 -2.00 19.85 6.97
N VAL A 140 -1.68 18.97 6.03
CA VAL A 140 -2.17 17.58 6.04
C VAL A 140 -1.07 16.69 6.61
N PRO A 141 -1.32 15.99 7.73
CA PRO A 141 -0.29 15.17 8.35
C PRO A 141 0.01 13.91 7.53
N LEU A 142 1.25 13.40 7.62
CA LEU A 142 1.73 12.28 6.81
C LEU A 142 0.83 11.02 6.89
N ASN A 143 0.29 10.72 8.07
CA ASN A 143 -0.59 9.56 8.30
C ASN A 143 -1.82 9.57 7.38
N VAL A 144 -2.37 10.74 7.02
CA VAL A 144 -3.48 10.86 6.08
C VAL A 144 -3.05 10.39 4.69
N TYR A 145 -1.92 10.89 4.19
CA TYR A 145 -1.34 10.46 2.90
C TYR A 145 -1.06 8.96 2.85
N LEU A 146 -0.53 8.39 3.94
CA LEU A 146 -0.30 6.95 4.06
C LEU A 146 -1.62 6.16 4.01
N GLY A 147 -2.67 6.67 4.67
CA GLY A 147 -4.02 6.08 4.61
C GLY A 147 -4.59 6.04 3.20
N ILE A 148 -4.41 7.11 2.43
CA ILE A 148 -4.83 7.18 1.01
C ILE A 148 -4.08 6.15 0.18
N LEU A 149 -2.77 6.02 0.36
CA LEU A 149 -1.98 5.02 -0.35
C LEU A 149 -2.46 3.59 -0.05
N ILE A 150 -2.73 3.27 1.22
CA ILE A 150 -3.29 1.99 1.64
C ILE A 150 -4.64 1.73 0.98
N GLY A 151 -5.54 2.71 1.03
CA GLY A 151 -6.90 2.62 0.48
C GLY A 151 -6.88 2.41 -1.03
N ALA A 152 -6.13 3.25 -1.75
CA ALA A 152 -5.99 3.17 -3.20
C ALA A 152 -5.38 1.84 -3.65
N LEU A 153 -4.31 1.38 -3.00
CA LEU A 153 -3.70 0.09 -3.31
C LEU A 153 -4.68 -1.06 -3.05
N SER A 154 -5.38 -1.04 -1.92
CA SER A 154 -6.35 -2.08 -1.58
C SER A 154 -7.46 -2.16 -2.63
N GLY A 155 -8.02 -1.00 -3.01
CA GLY A 155 -9.04 -0.91 -4.06
C GLY A 155 -8.55 -1.38 -5.42
N TYR A 156 -7.33 -1.01 -5.79
CA TYR A 156 -6.71 -1.43 -7.04
C TYR A 156 -6.47 -2.95 -7.10
N LEU A 157 -5.84 -3.53 -6.08
CA LEU A 157 -5.60 -4.98 -6.02
C LEU A 157 -6.91 -5.78 -6.07
N PHE A 158 -7.95 -5.28 -5.39
CA PHE A 158 -9.29 -5.85 -5.46
C PHE A 158 -9.86 -5.80 -6.88
N PHE A 159 -9.81 -4.63 -7.53
CA PHE A 159 -10.26 -4.47 -8.91
C PHE A 159 -9.56 -5.44 -9.87
N ILE A 160 -8.24 -5.63 -9.74
CA ILE A 160 -7.49 -6.59 -10.55
C ILE A 160 -7.93 -8.03 -10.30
N LEU A 161 -8.20 -8.42 -9.05
CA LEU A 161 -8.68 -9.77 -8.74
C LEU A 161 -10.09 -10.03 -9.30
N GLU A 162 -10.99 -9.05 -9.19
CA GLU A 162 -12.36 -9.17 -9.69
C GLU A 162 -12.41 -9.24 -11.22
N THR A 163 -11.68 -8.36 -11.90
CA THR A 163 -11.61 -8.37 -13.38
C THR A 163 -11.01 -9.66 -13.92
N ARG A 164 -10.00 -10.23 -13.26
CA ARG A 164 -9.48 -11.57 -13.57
C ARG A 164 -10.49 -12.69 -13.32
N GLY A 165 -11.29 -12.57 -12.27
CA GLY A 165 -12.37 -13.51 -11.97
C GLY A 165 -13.46 -13.52 -13.04
N GLY A 166 -13.75 -12.35 -13.63
CA GLY A 166 -14.74 -12.18 -14.70
C GLY A 166 -14.27 -12.59 -16.11
N LEU A 167 -12.96 -12.69 -16.36
CA LEU A 167 -12.38 -13.13 -17.63
C LEU A 167 -12.34 -14.66 -17.81
N LYS A 168 -12.94 -15.44 -16.89
CA LYS A 168 -13.17 -16.88 -17.03
C LYS A 168 -14.60 -17.22 -17.46
N GLY A 169 -15.19 -16.37 -18.32
CA GLY A 169 -16.46 -16.62 -19.01
C GLY A 169 -16.23 -17.07 -20.44
#